data_AF-S9S8R7-F1
#
_entry.id   AF-S9S8R7-F1
#
_cell.length_a   1.000
_cell.length_b   1.000
_cell.length_c   1.000
_cell.angle_alpha   90.00
_cell.angle_beta   90.00
_cell.angle_gamma   90.00
#
_symmetry.space_group_name_H-M   'P 1'
#
loop_
_entity.id
_entity.type
_entity.pdbx_description
1 polymer ?
#
loop_
_entity_poly.entity_id
_entity_poly.type
_entity_poly.pdbx_seq_one_letter_code
_entity_poly.pdbx_strand_id
1 'polypeptide(L)'
;MTEDPALLLQITELLRDRAVDKYRRDLAEEAGLRGERDEIDRLRAAARLSSGGVDARQLTGSDTLWQGWLLQRRGDLNTGMAMARAKQAHSIQRARDAFAKDAATRSLQDRAQAKRRAERLAREERMLEDLARLASQREP
;
A
#
# COMPACT_ATOMS: atom_id res chain seq x y z
N MET A 1 -13.62 27.50 2.25
CA MET A 1 -13.53 26.07 2.64
C MET A 1 -12.75 25.36 1.54
N THR A 2 -11.48 24.99 1.62
CA THR A 2 -10.47 24.83 2.67
C THR A 2 -9.14 25.09 1.95
N GLU A 3 -8.58 26.29 2.05
CA GLU A 3 -7.39 26.67 1.25
C GLU A 3 -6.12 26.69 2.10
N ASP A 4 -5.95 25.70 2.97
CA ASP A 4 -4.62 25.45 3.52
C ASP A 4 -3.94 24.34 2.71
N PRO A 5 -3.01 24.69 1.79
CA PRO A 5 -2.27 23.70 1.02
C PRO A 5 -1.42 22.78 1.92
N ALA A 6 -1.07 23.20 3.14
CA ALA A 6 -0.39 22.33 4.11
C ALA A 6 -1.33 21.24 4.65
N LEU A 7 -2.59 21.58 4.93
CA LEU A 7 -3.60 20.62 5.35
C LEU A 7 -3.90 19.59 4.23
N LEU A 8 -3.97 20.05 2.97
CA LEU A 8 -4.18 19.13 1.84
C LEU A 8 -3.03 18.13 1.72
N LEU A 9 -1.79 18.59 1.88
CA LEU A 9 -0.62 17.72 1.86
C LEU A 9 -0.69 16.66 2.98
N GLN A 10 -0.97 17.08 4.22
CA GLN A 10 -1.09 16.16 5.36
C GLN A 10 -2.17 15.10 5.13
N ILE A 11 -3.31 15.51 4.57
CA ILE A 11 -4.41 14.59 4.25
C ILE A 11 -3.96 13.59 3.19
N THR A 12 -3.32 14.03 2.10
CA THR A 12 -2.88 13.11 1.04
C THR A 12 -1.77 12.17 1.50
N GLU A 13 -0.87 12.63 2.36
CA GLU A 13 0.13 11.79 3.02
C GLU A 13 -0.53 10.69 3.85
N LEU A 14 -1.47 11.05 4.72
CA LEU A 14 -2.19 10.09 5.56
C LEU A 14 -2.99 9.07 4.73
N LEU A 15 -3.63 9.53 3.65
CA LEU A 15 -4.38 8.66 2.74
C LEU A 15 -3.46 7.67 2.01
N ARG A 16 -2.29 8.12 1.58
CA ARG A 16 -1.26 7.27 0.97
C ARG A 16 -0.80 6.21 1.97
N ASP A 17 -0.42 6.60 3.17
CA ASP A 17 0.11 5.69 4.18
C ASP A 17 -0.93 4.64 4.57
N ARG A 18 -2.19 5.07 4.79
CA ARG A 18 -3.31 4.15 5.05
C ARG A 18 -3.52 3.15 3.90
N ALA A 19 -3.41 3.59 2.65
CA ALA A 19 -3.60 2.72 1.50
C ALA A 19 -2.47 1.70 1.36
N VAL A 20 -1.21 2.11 1.60
CA VAL A 20 -0.05 1.22 1.63
C VAL A 20 -0.18 0.19 2.73
N ASP A 21 -0.59 0.58 3.94
CA ASP A 21 -0.77 -0.35 5.05
C ASP A 21 -1.93 -1.32 4.81
N LYS A 22 -2.99 -0.88 4.11
CA LYS A 22 -4.04 -1.79 3.67
C LYS A 22 -3.49 -2.84 2.69
N TYR A 23 -2.72 -2.42 1.69
CA TYR A 23 -2.09 -3.35 0.73
C TYR A 23 -1.15 -4.35 1.43
N ARG A 24 -0.32 -3.89 2.38
CA ARG A 24 0.56 -4.76 3.18
C ARG A 24 -0.21 -5.82 3.98
N ARG A 25 -1.34 -5.44 4.59
CA ARG A 25 -2.22 -6.40 5.29
C ARG A 25 -2.80 -7.44 4.34
N ASP A 26 -3.21 -7.04 3.14
CA ASP A 26 -3.76 -7.98 2.15
C ASP A 26 -2.68 -8.94 1.60
N LEU A 27 -1.41 -8.52 1.54
CA LEU A 27 -0.28 -9.39 1.25
C LEU A 27 -0.01 -10.39 2.38
N ALA A 28 -0.07 -9.93 3.64
CA ALA A 28 0.12 -10.80 4.80
C ALA A 28 -0.99 -11.86 4.93
N GLU A 29 -2.24 -11.51 4.58
CA GLU A 29 -3.37 -12.46 4.54
C GLU A 29 -3.10 -13.62 3.58
N GLU A 30 -2.67 -13.35 2.34
CA GLU A 30 -2.33 -14.42 1.38
C GLU A 30 -1.12 -15.24 1.84
N ALA A 31 -0.09 -14.60 2.41
CA ALA A 31 1.08 -15.29 2.92
C ALA A 31 0.71 -16.29 4.05
N GLY A 32 -0.20 -15.89 4.96
CA GLY A 32 -0.73 -16.77 5.99
C GLY A 32 -1.48 -17.98 5.43
N LEU A 33 -2.38 -17.75 4.47
CA LEU A 33 -3.13 -18.82 3.79
C LEU A 33 -2.22 -19.78 3.03
N ARG A 34 -1.15 -19.26 2.41
CA ARG A 34 -0.14 -20.08 1.74
C ARG A 34 0.62 -20.95 2.72
N GLY A 35 1.05 -20.38 3.85
CA GLY A 35 1.72 -21.13 4.91
C GLY A 35 0.86 -22.26 5.47
N GLU A 36 -0.44 -22.02 5.66
CA GLU A 36 -1.36 -23.07 6.09
C GLU A 36 -1.53 -24.18 5.04
N ARG A 37 -1.61 -23.81 3.76
CA ARG A 37 -1.67 -24.80 2.67
C ARG A 37 -0.41 -25.66 2.62
N ASP A 38 0.76 -25.04 2.76
CA ASP A 38 2.03 -25.77 2.76
C ASP A 38 2.09 -26.77 3.91
N GLU A 39 1.56 -26.41 5.08
CA GLU A 39 1.47 -27.33 6.23
C GLU A 39 0.53 -28.52 5.95
N ILE A 40 -0.62 -28.28 5.34
CA ILE A 40 -1.54 -29.35 4.92
C ILE A 40 -0.89 -30.28 3.91
N ASP A 41 -0.18 -29.72 2.93
CA ASP A 41 0.53 -30.51 1.92
C ASP A 41 1.68 -31.34 2.58
N ARG A 42 2.35 -30.83 3.62
CA ARG A 42 3.33 -31.59 4.43
C ARG A 42 2.68 -32.73 5.21
N LEU A 43 1.59 -32.48 5.94
CA LEU A 43 0.87 -33.51 6.70
C LEU A 43 0.44 -34.66 5.79
N ARG A 44 -0.04 -34.32 4.59
CA ARG A 44 -0.43 -35.30 3.58
C ARG A 44 0.76 -36.11 3.07
N ALA A 45 1.90 -35.46 2.81
CA ALA A 45 3.12 -36.15 2.39
C ALA A 45 3.64 -37.09 3.48
N ALA A 46 3.66 -36.64 4.74
CA ALA A 46 4.09 -37.44 5.89
C ALA A 46 3.24 -38.71 6.06
N ALA A 47 1.92 -38.60 5.96
CA ALA A 47 1.03 -39.77 6.09
C ALA A 47 1.19 -40.79 4.94
N ARG A 48 1.52 -40.34 3.73
CA ARG A 48 1.82 -41.25 2.60
C ARG A 48 3.13 -42.02 2.80
N LEU A 49 4.10 -41.42 3.49
CA LEU A 49 5.37 -42.06 3.78
C LEU A 49 5.27 -43.04 4.94
N SER A 50 4.36 -42.83 5.90
CA SER A 50 4.15 -43.73 7.03
C SER A 50 3.33 -45.00 6.68
N SER A 51 2.61 -45.01 5.56
CA SER A 51 1.71 -46.10 5.14
C SER A 51 2.41 -47.29 4.46
N GLY A 52 3.65 -47.61 4.81
CA GLY A 52 4.44 -48.72 4.24
C GLY A 52 3.95 -50.15 4.57
N GLY A 53 2.85 -50.28 5.33
CA GLY A 53 2.14 -51.53 5.63
C GLY A 53 0.64 -51.28 5.76
N VAL A 54 -0.18 -52.33 5.86
CA VAL A 54 -1.63 -52.22 6.12
C VAL A 54 -1.81 -51.62 7.51
N ASP A 55 -1.91 -50.30 7.56
CA ASP A 55 -2.04 -49.52 8.78
C ASP A 55 -3.45 -49.70 9.36
N ALA A 56 -3.57 -49.85 10.68
CA ALA A 56 -4.86 -50.07 11.35
C ALA A 56 -5.91 -48.99 11.01
N ARG A 57 -5.44 -47.79 10.63
CA ARG A 57 -6.27 -46.66 10.14
C ARG A 57 -6.94 -46.90 8.79
N GLN A 58 -6.31 -47.66 7.90
CA GLN A 58 -6.90 -48.06 6.61
C GLN A 58 -8.00 -49.11 6.83
N LEU A 59 -7.81 -50.01 7.80
CA LEU A 59 -8.79 -51.04 8.16
C LEU A 59 -10.05 -50.47 8.84
N THR A 60 -9.95 -49.34 9.55
CA THR A 60 -11.08 -48.68 10.23
C THR A 60 -11.78 -47.59 9.41
N GLY A 61 -11.30 -47.25 8.20
CA GLY A 61 -11.85 -46.17 7.36
C GLY A 61 -11.61 -44.75 7.88
N SER A 62 -10.88 -44.61 9.00
CA SER A 62 -10.54 -43.32 9.60
C SER A 62 -9.63 -42.48 8.70
N ASP A 63 -8.81 -43.12 7.86
CA ASP A 63 -8.00 -42.45 6.84
C ASP A 63 -8.87 -41.74 5.79
N THR A 64 -9.97 -42.36 5.32
CA THR A 64 -10.86 -41.76 4.31
C THR A 64 -11.49 -40.45 4.79
N LEU A 65 -11.95 -40.39 6.05
CA LEU A 65 -12.52 -39.18 6.64
C LEU A 65 -11.47 -38.08 6.77
N TRP A 66 -10.26 -38.42 7.21
CA TRP A 66 -9.15 -37.49 7.33
C TRP A 66 -8.70 -36.95 5.97
N GLN A 67 -8.58 -37.80 4.95
CA GLN A 67 -8.27 -37.39 3.57
C GLN A 67 -9.37 -36.49 2.99
N GLY A 68 -10.64 -36.78 3.28
CA GLY A 68 -11.78 -35.94 2.88
C GLY A 68 -11.69 -34.55 3.50
N TRP A 69 -11.41 -34.46 4.80
CA TRP A 69 -11.19 -33.19 5.49
C TRP A 69 -10.01 -32.40 4.90
N LEU A 70 -8.87 -33.05 4.62
CA LEU A 70 -7.71 -32.40 3.98
C LEU A 70 -8.05 -31.81 2.61
N LEU A 71 -8.82 -32.56 1.79
CA LEU A 71 -9.22 -32.10 0.47
C LEU A 71 -10.15 -30.88 0.55
N GLN A 72 -11.14 -30.93 1.45
CA GLN A 72 -12.05 -29.81 1.68
C GLN A 72 -11.29 -28.58 2.18
N ARG A 73 -10.43 -28.73 3.19
CA ARG A 73 -9.64 -27.62 3.75
C ARG A 73 -8.74 -26.98 2.70
N ARG A 74 -8.13 -27.78 1.81
CA ARG A 74 -7.34 -27.24 0.69
C ARG A 74 -8.20 -26.47 -0.31
N GLY A 75 -9.43 -26.92 -0.57
CA GLY A 75 -10.42 -26.18 -1.36
C GLY A 75 -10.73 -24.82 -0.75
N ASP A 76 -10.99 -24.78 0.56
CA ASP A 76 -11.26 -23.56 1.30
C ASP A 76 -10.07 -22.59 1.25
N LEU A 77 -8.85 -23.08 1.44
CA LEU A 77 -7.62 -22.27 1.36
C LEU A 77 -7.39 -21.72 -0.04
N ASN A 78 -7.65 -22.49 -1.09
CA ASN A 78 -7.54 -22.01 -2.48
C ASN A 78 -8.53 -20.89 -2.76
N THR A 79 -9.78 -21.04 -2.30
CA THR A 79 -10.80 -19.99 -2.39
C THR A 79 -10.37 -18.75 -1.62
N GLY A 80 -9.87 -18.92 -0.39
CA GLY A 80 -9.34 -17.83 0.43
C GLY A 80 -8.19 -17.09 -0.26
N MET A 81 -7.23 -17.81 -0.85
CA MET A 81 -6.12 -17.20 -1.60
C MET A 81 -6.62 -16.43 -2.83
N ALA A 82 -7.60 -16.95 -3.56
CA ALA A 82 -8.19 -16.25 -4.70
C ALA A 82 -8.86 -14.94 -4.25
N MET A 83 -9.60 -14.97 -3.14
CA MET A 83 -10.20 -13.77 -2.54
C MET A 83 -9.13 -12.77 -2.06
N ALA A 84 -8.07 -13.25 -1.40
CA ALA A 84 -6.95 -12.41 -0.95
C ALA A 84 -6.26 -11.72 -2.13
N ARG A 85 -6.02 -12.43 -3.25
CA ARG A 85 -5.48 -11.84 -4.48
C ARG A 85 -6.40 -10.79 -5.09
N ALA A 86 -7.72 -11.03 -5.09
CA ALA A 86 -8.68 -10.02 -5.54
C ALA A 86 -8.62 -8.76 -4.66
N LYS A 87 -8.54 -8.91 -3.33
CA LYS A 87 -8.35 -7.79 -2.40
C LYS A 87 -7.04 -7.05 -2.68
N GLN A 88 -5.94 -7.77 -2.89
CA GLN A 88 -4.63 -7.19 -3.22
C GLN A 88 -4.67 -6.37 -4.51
N ALA A 89 -5.31 -6.87 -5.57
CA ALA A 89 -5.46 -6.16 -6.84
C ALA A 89 -6.22 -4.84 -6.66
N HIS A 90 -7.24 -4.84 -5.80
CA HIS A 90 -7.97 -3.62 -5.47
C HIS A 90 -7.14 -2.67 -4.58
N SER A 91 -6.47 -3.17 -3.55
CA SER A 91 -5.72 -2.31 -2.62
C SER A 91 -4.45 -1.73 -3.23
N ILE A 92 -3.77 -2.44 -4.15
CA ILE A 92 -2.63 -1.87 -4.88
C ILE A 92 -3.07 -0.70 -5.78
N GLN A 93 -4.23 -0.82 -6.43
CA GLN A 93 -4.75 0.28 -7.25
C GLN A 93 -5.06 1.51 -6.38
N ARG A 94 -5.69 1.32 -5.23
CA ARG A 94 -5.94 2.43 -4.29
C ARG A 94 -4.66 3.05 -3.74
N ALA A 95 -3.63 2.25 -3.48
CA ALA A 95 -2.32 2.75 -3.05
C ALA A 95 -1.65 3.60 -4.14
N ARG A 96 -1.73 3.17 -5.40
CA ARG A 96 -1.24 3.95 -6.55
C ARG A 96 -1.98 5.28 -6.71
N ASP A 97 -3.31 5.25 -6.61
CA ASP A 97 -4.13 6.46 -6.73
C ASP A 97 -3.84 7.46 -5.59
N ALA A 98 -3.68 6.96 -4.36
CA ALA A 98 -3.35 7.80 -3.21
C ALA A 98 -1.93 8.40 -3.34
N PHE A 99 -0.97 7.61 -3.82
CA PHE A 99 0.38 8.10 -4.14
C PHE A 99 0.36 9.19 -5.22
N ALA A 100 -0.38 8.98 -6.30
CA ALA A 100 -0.50 9.97 -7.38
C ALA A 100 -1.09 11.29 -6.87
N LYS A 101 -2.09 11.23 -5.99
CA LYS A 101 -2.67 12.41 -5.34
C LYS A 101 -1.69 13.14 -4.43
N ASP A 102 -0.94 12.40 -3.59
CA ASP A 102 0.11 12.97 -2.75
C ASP A 102 1.18 13.68 -3.59
N ALA A 103 1.68 13.03 -4.64
CA ALA A 103 2.66 13.59 -5.55
C ALA A 103 2.15 14.86 -6.27
N ALA A 104 0.90 14.85 -6.73
CA ALA A 104 0.27 16.02 -7.35
C ALA A 104 0.16 17.20 -6.37
N THR A 105 -0.26 16.94 -5.12
CA THR A 105 -0.37 17.98 -4.09
C THR A 105 0.98 18.58 -3.74
N ARG A 106 2.03 17.75 -3.56
CA ARG A 106 3.41 18.24 -3.36
C ARG A 106 3.84 19.15 -4.52
N SER A 107 3.62 18.71 -5.75
CA SER A 107 3.97 19.50 -6.94
C SER A 107 3.26 20.85 -6.97
N LEU A 108 1.98 20.90 -6.60
CA LEU A 108 1.22 22.15 -6.50
C LEU A 108 1.77 23.07 -5.41
N GLN A 109 2.13 22.52 -4.25
CA GLN A 109 2.71 23.29 -3.16
C GLN A 109 4.07 23.88 -3.54
N ASP A 110 4.94 23.10 -4.18
CA ASP A 110 6.26 23.54 -4.64
C ASP A 110 6.13 24.70 -5.65
N ARG A 111 5.20 24.56 -6.61
CA ARG A 111 4.89 25.63 -7.58
C ARG A 111 4.36 26.87 -6.90
N ALA A 112 3.46 26.73 -5.92
CA ALA A 112 2.93 27.86 -5.16
C ALA A 112 4.02 28.59 -4.36
N GLN A 113 4.94 27.84 -3.73
CA GLN A 113 6.08 28.42 -3.01
C GLN A 113 7.06 29.11 -3.96
N ALA A 114 7.38 28.48 -5.11
CA ALA A 114 8.24 29.08 -6.13
C ALA A 114 7.65 30.40 -6.65
N LYS A 115 6.34 30.43 -6.95
CA LYS A 115 5.63 31.64 -7.37
C LYS A 115 5.71 32.75 -6.31
N ARG A 116 5.42 32.44 -5.04
CA ARG A 116 5.51 33.40 -3.93
C ARG A 116 6.93 33.96 -3.75
N ARG A 117 7.95 33.12 -3.89
CA ARG A 117 9.37 33.55 -3.84
C ARG A 117 9.71 34.49 -4.99
N ALA A 118 9.33 34.15 -6.22
CA ALA A 118 9.56 34.99 -7.39
C ALA A 118 8.86 36.35 -7.26
N GLU A 119 7.61 36.38 -6.82
CA GLU A 119 6.87 37.62 -6.58
C GLU A 119 7.51 38.48 -5.49
N ARG A 120 8.07 37.87 -4.44
CA ARG A 120 8.79 38.60 -3.39
C ARG A 120 10.06 39.24 -3.94
N LEU A 121 10.89 38.48 -4.66
CA LEU A 121 12.11 39.00 -5.27
C LEU A 121 11.82 40.15 -6.24
N ALA A 122 10.80 40.01 -7.09
CA ALA A 122 10.40 41.07 -8.01
C ALA A 122 9.87 42.33 -7.30
N ARG A 123 9.31 42.21 -6.09
CA ARG A 123 8.94 43.38 -5.27
C ARG A 123 10.16 44.05 -4.66
N GLU A 124 11.09 43.26 -4.13
CA GLU A 124 12.35 43.74 -3.57
C GLU A 124 13.20 44.47 -4.62
N GLU A 125 13.30 43.91 -5.83
CA GLU A 125 14.02 44.52 -6.97
C GLU A 125 13.43 45.88 -7.37
N ARG A 126 12.11 45.96 -7.55
CA ARG A 126 11.43 47.25 -7.83
C ARG A 126 11.66 48.29 -6.75
N MET A 127 11.61 47.88 -5.48
CA MET A 127 11.86 48.79 -4.36
C MET A 127 13.30 49.31 -4.39
N LEU A 128 14.28 48.46 -4.70
CA LEU A 128 15.68 48.87 -4.84
C LEU A 128 15.88 49.84 -6.02
N GLU A 129 15.24 49.58 -7.16
CA GLU A 129 15.26 50.49 -8.31
C GLU A 129 14.68 51.87 -7.98
N ASP A 130 13.54 51.90 -7.28
CA ASP A 130 12.89 53.15 -6.87
C ASP A 130 13.77 53.95 -5.90
N LEU A 131 14.40 53.27 -4.93
CA LEU A 131 15.35 53.90 -4.01
C LEU A 131 16.60 54.42 -4.73
N ALA A 132 17.13 53.68 -5.70
CA ALA A 132 18.28 54.11 -6.49
C ALA A 132 17.94 55.36 -7.33
N ARG A 133 16.76 55.43 -7.94
CA ARG A 133 16.29 56.63 -8.66
C ARG A 133 16.20 57.83 -7.73
N LEU A 134 15.63 57.67 -6.53
CA LEU A 134 15.53 58.76 -5.55
C LEU A 134 16.91 59.24 -5.07
N ALA A 135 17.89 58.35 -4.90
CA ALA A 135 19.25 58.72 -4.55
C ALA A 135 19.92 59.54 -5.68
N SER A 136 19.78 59.09 -6.94
CA SER A 136 20.36 59.80 -8.09
C SER A 136 19.76 61.19 -8.35
N GLN A 137 18.54 61.45 -7.90
CA GLN A 137 17.89 62.77 -8.01
C GLN A 137 18.31 63.75 -6.90
N ARG A 138 19.08 63.29 -5.90
CA ARG A 138 19.44 64.04 -4.70
C ARG A 138 20.90 64.53 -4.69
N GLU A 139 21.69 64.17 -5.70
CA GLU A 139 23.03 64.72 -5.91
C GLU A 139 22.93 66.05 -6.70
N PRO A 140 23.37 67.19 -6.12
CA PRO A 140 23.40 68.50 -6.77
C PRO A 140 24.57 68.68 -7.75
#